data_AF-A0A2S3U4M5-F1
#
_entry.id   AF-A0A2S3U4M5-F1
#
_cell.length_a   1.000
_cell.length_b   1.000
_cell.length_c   1.000
_cell.angle_alpha   90.00
_cell.angle_beta   90.00
_cell.angle_gamma   90.00
#
_symmetry.space_group_name_H-M   'P 1'
#
loop_
_entity.id
_entity.type
_entity.pdbx_description
1 polymer ?
#
loop_
_entity_poly.entity_id
_entity_poly.type
_entity_poly.pdbx_seq_one_letter_code
_entity_poly.pdbx_strand_id
1 'polypeptide(L)'
;MEERFKAYRTSKDKNDLKIAVCGAGFTGIELLGELTQTLPRLQAKYQTPAAKLVCLERMPSILPMFTQELRDYALKFMENKCRQCG
;
A
#
# COMPACT_ATOMS: atom_id res chain seq x y z
N MET A 1 -3.10 11.05 7.08
CA MET A 1 -2.41 9.75 7.27
C MET A 1 -1.65 9.70 8.59
N GLU A 2 -0.69 10.61 8.83
CA GLU A 2 0.08 10.62 10.10
C GLU A 2 -0.79 10.72 11.36
N GLU A 3 -1.89 11.48 11.30
CA GLU A 3 -2.83 11.61 12.42
C GLU A 3 -3.43 10.27 12.86
N ARG A 4 -3.67 9.35 11.92
CA ARG A 4 -4.19 8.00 12.22
C ARG A 4 -3.13 7.14 12.92
N PHE A 5 -1.87 7.24 12.48
CA PHE A 5 -0.74 6.61 13.16
C PHE A 5 -0.53 7.16 14.56
N LYS A 6 -0.71 8.47 14.75
CA LYS A 6 -0.66 9.10 16.08
C LYS A 6 -1.85 8.66 16.95
N ALA A 7 -3.05 8.57 16.38
CA ALA A 7 -4.27 8.15 17.06
C ALA A 7 -4.20 6.69 17.54
N TYR A 8 -3.48 5.81 16.81
CA TYR A 8 -3.27 4.41 17.20
C TYR A 8 -2.75 4.24 18.63
N ARG A 9 -1.92 5.19 19.12
CA ARG A 9 -1.40 5.15 20.49
C ARG A 9 -2.52 5.17 21.54
N THR A 10 -3.62 5.86 21.24
CA THR A 10 -4.77 6.01 22.13
C THR A 10 -5.88 5.02 21.80
N SER A 11 -6.21 4.85 20.51
CA SER A 11 -7.30 3.95 20.06
C SER A 11 -6.93 2.47 20.19
N LYS A 12 -5.64 2.13 19.98
CA LYS A 12 -5.15 0.77 19.73
C LYS A 12 -5.91 0.03 18.62
N ASP A 13 -6.62 0.75 17.75
CA ASP A 13 -7.40 0.16 16.67
C ASP A 13 -6.48 -0.16 15.48
N LYS A 14 -6.38 -1.44 15.14
CA LYS A 14 -5.60 -1.91 13.98
C LYS A 14 -6.11 -1.33 12.66
N ASN A 15 -7.35 -0.84 12.60
CA ASN A 15 -7.90 -0.20 11.41
C ASN A 15 -7.24 1.15 11.12
N ASP A 16 -6.70 1.85 12.12
CA ASP A 16 -5.94 3.10 11.91
C ASP A 16 -4.63 2.87 11.13
N LEU A 17 -4.18 1.62 11.06
CA LEU A 17 -2.97 1.19 10.36
C LEU A 17 -3.28 0.46 9.04
N LYS A 18 -4.52 0.55 8.54
CA LYS A 18 -4.92 0.00 7.25
C LYS A 18 -5.08 1.11 6.23
N ILE A 19 -4.45 0.94 5.08
CA ILE A 19 -4.53 1.87 3.96
C ILE A 19 -4.94 1.09 2.73
N ALA A 20 -6.00 1.55 2.08
CA ALA A 20 -6.46 1.02 0.80
C ALA A 20 -6.18 2.06 -0.29
N VAL A 21 -5.58 1.62 -1.40
CA VAL A 21 -5.45 2.41 -2.63
C VAL A 21 -6.37 1.77 -3.66
N CYS A 22 -7.34 2.55 -4.14
CA CYS A 22 -8.26 2.12 -5.18
C CYS A 22 -7.72 2.56 -6.54
N GLY A 23 -7.49 1.60 -7.44
CA GLY A 23 -6.89 1.82 -8.75
C GLY A 23 -5.41 1.45 -8.79
N ALA A 24 -5.07 0.54 -9.70
CA ALA A 24 -3.74 0.04 -10.04
C ALA A 24 -3.33 0.48 -11.45
N GLY A 25 -3.77 1.68 -11.86
CA GLY A 25 -3.19 2.41 -12.98
C GLY A 25 -1.80 2.96 -12.65
N PHE A 26 -1.21 3.75 -13.55
CA PHE A 26 0.16 4.27 -13.40
C PHE A 26 0.38 5.00 -12.06
N THR A 27 -0.46 6.00 -11.78
CA THR A 27 -0.38 6.79 -10.53
C THR A 27 -0.66 5.95 -9.28
N GLY A 28 -1.54 4.96 -9.37
CA GLY A 28 -1.85 4.06 -8.26
C GLY A 28 -0.64 3.22 -7.86
N ILE A 29 0.04 2.64 -8.86
CA ILE A 29 1.28 1.88 -8.65
C ILE A 29 2.42 2.77 -8.12
N GLU A 30 2.62 3.97 -8.66
CA GLU A 30 3.62 4.91 -8.11
C GLU A 30 3.36 5.24 -6.65
N LEU A 31 2.11 5.59 -6.30
CA LEU A 31 1.72 5.88 -4.93
C LEU A 31 1.94 4.68 -4.00
N LEU A 32 1.59 3.48 -4.45
CA LEU A 32 1.83 2.26 -3.69
C LEU A 32 3.32 2.03 -3.45
N GLY A 33 4.17 2.26 -4.45
CA GLY A 33 5.62 2.21 -4.31
C GLY A 33 6.15 3.19 -3.25
N GLU A 34 5.72 4.45 -3.30
CA GLU A 34 6.06 5.47 -2.31
C GLU A 34 5.61 5.07 -0.89
N LEU A 35 4.37 4.59 -0.75
CA LEU A 35 3.82 4.13 0.52
C LEU A 35 4.61 2.97 1.12
N THR A 36 5.13 2.03 0.31
CA THR A 36 5.96 0.92 0.85
C THR A 36 7.26 1.41 1.51
N GLN A 37 7.76 2.58 1.13
CA GLN A 37 8.96 3.20 1.72
C GLN A 37 8.60 4.15 2.88
N THR A 38 7.51 4.88 2.75
CA THR A 38 7.05 5.86 3.75
C THR A 38 6.43 5.20 4.98
N LEU A 39 5.73 4.07 4.82
CA LEU A 39 5.04 3.37 5.91
C LEU A 39 5.98 2.86 7.03
N PRO A 40 7.11 2.18 6.74
CA PRO A 40 8.08 1.79 7.76
C PRO A 40 8.63 2.99 8.55
N ARG A 41 8.84 4.14 7.90
CA ARG A 41 9.31 5.36 8.56
C ARG A 41 8.28 5.91 9.56
N LEU A 42 7.00 5.90 9.19
CA LEU A 42 5.92 6.29 10.09
C LEU A 42 5.75 5.30 11.25
N GLN A 43 5.88 3.99 10.99
CA GLN A 43 5.85 2.97 12.03
C GLN A 43 6.95 3.18 13.06
N ALA A 44 8.18 3.48 12.61
CA ALA A 44 9.30 3.80 13.50
C ALA A 44 9.06 5.11 14.29
N LYS A 45 8.56 6.16 13.62
CA LYS A 45 8.28 7.47 14.23
C LYS A 45 7.22 7.40 15.33
N TYR A 46 6.16 6.61 15.12
CA TYR A 46 5.02 6.52 16.04
C TYR A 46 4.99 5.22 16.86
N GLN A 47 6.01 4.37 16.73
CA GLN A 47 6.14 3.08 17.40
C GLN A 47 4.89 2.20 17.22
N THR A 48 4.36 2.16 16.00
CA THR A 48 3.17 1.37 15.65
C THR A 48 3.58 0.01 15.04
N PRO A 49 2.75 -1.03 15.17
CA PRO A 49 2.96 -2.29 14.46
C PRO A 49 2.83 -2.10 12.93
N ALA A 50 3.20 -3.14 12.18
CA ALA A 50 3.18 -3.13 10.73
C ALA A 50 1.80 -2.72 10.18
N ALA A 51 1.79 -1.64 9.40
CA ALA A 51 0.63 -1.17 8.67
C ALA A 51 0.31 -2.09 7.51
N LYS A 52 -0.98 -2.28 7.24
CA LYS A 52 -1.47 -3.07 6.12
C LYS A 52 -1.80 -2.13 4.95
N LEU A 53 -1.05 -2.29 3.86
CA LEU A 53 -1.37 -1.68 2.58
C LEU A 53 -2.20 -2.68 1.75
N VAL A 54 -3.25 -2.19 1.11
CA VAL A 54 -4.15 -2.96 0.23
C VAL A 54 -4.33 -2.18 -1.06
N CYS A 55 -4.25 -2.86 -2.19
CA CYS A 55 -4.63 -2.29 -3.48
C CYS A 55 -5.90 -2.97 -3.97
N LEU A 56 -6.92 -2.18 -4.30
CA LEU A 56 -8.19 -2.64 -4.85
C LEU A 56 -8.29 -2.16 -6.29
N GLU A 57 -8.42 -3.08 -7.25
CA GLU A 57 -8.58 -2.76 -8.67
C GLU A 57 -9.80 -3.51 -9.22
N ARG A 58 -10.61 -2.81 -10.04
CA ARG A 58 -11.75 -3.42 -10.74
C ARG A 58 -11.37 -4.04 -12.07
N MET A 59 -10.26 -3.60 -12.68
CA MET A 59 -9.73 -4.16 -13.91
C MET A 59 -9.05 -5.51 -13.65
N PRO A 60 -9.10 -6.46 -14.61
CA PRO A 60 -8.45 -7.76 -14.47
C PRO A 60 -6.92 -7.68 -14.51
N SER A 61 -6.35 -6.53 -14.93
CA SER A 61 -4.90 -6.32 -15.02
C SER A 61 -4.52 -4.92 -14.52
N ILE A 62 -3.43 -4.85 -13.76
CA ILE A 62 -2.77 -3.59 -13.40
C ILE A 62 -2.07 -2.98 -14.62
N LEU A 63 -1.85 -1.66 -14.67
CA LEU A 63 -1.04 -0.99 -15.70
C LEU A 63 -1.35 -1.42 -17.15
N PRO A 64 -2.59 -1.29 -17.65
CA PRO A 64 -2.99 -1.77 -18.98
C PRO A 64 -2.19 -1.14 -20.14
N MET A 65 -1.57 0.02 -19.90
CA MET A 65 -0.77 0.78 -20.87
C MET A 65 0.66 0.23 -21.06
N PHE A 66 1.10 -0.73 -20.23
CA PHE A 66 2.45 -1.28 -20.24
C PHE A 66 2.49 -2.72 -20.77
N THR A 67 3.70 -3.16 -21.15
CA THR A 67 3.97 -4.54 -21.58
C THR A 67 3.73 -5.54 -20.43
N GLN A 68 3.42 -6.79 -20.79
CA GLN A 68 3.19 -7.87 -19.82
C GLN A 68 4.35 -8.03 -18.83
N GLU A 69 5.60 -8.00 -19.29
CA GLU A 69 6.78 -8.12 -18.43
C GLU A 69 6.85 -7.06 -17.32
N LEU A 70 6.51 -5.80 -17.66
CA LEU A 70 6.50 -4.71 -16.68
C LEU A 70 5.34 -4.85 -15.69
N ARG A 71 4.19 -5.33 -16.16
CA ARG A 71 3.06 -5.65 -15.29
C ARG A 71 3.42 -6.74 -14.30
N ASP A 72 4.04 -7.81 -14.76
CA ASP A 72 4.42 -8.95 -13.92
C ASP A 72 5.50 -8.55 -12.91
N TYR A 73 6.45 -7.69 -13.31
CA TYR A 73 7.41 -7.10 -12.40
C TYR A 73 6.74 -6.28 -11.29
N ALA A 74 5.84 -5.37 -11.67
CA ALA A 74 5.10 -4.55 -10.72
C ALA A 74 4.24 -5.41 -9.79
N LEU A 75 3.55 -6.43 -10.32
CA LEU A 75 2.75 -7.37 -9.54
C LEU A 75 3.61 -8.12 -8.53
N LYS A 76 4.75 -8.68 -8.95
CA LYS A 76 5.69 -9.40 -8.08
C LYS A 76 6.31 -8.50 -7.02
N PHE A 77 6.65 -7.27 -7.38
CA PHE A 77 7.13 -6.27 -6.42
C PHE A 77 6.05 -5.98 -5.37
N MET A 78 4.81 -5.82 -5.82
CA MET A 78 3.65 -5.53 -4.99
C MET A 78 3.26 -6.72 -4.11
N GLU A 79 3.27 -7.96 -4.58
CA GLU A 79 3.01 -9.16 -3.75
C GLU A 79 4.01 -9.29 -2.61
N ASN A 80 5.28 -8.94 -2.85
CA ASN A 80 6.32 -8.98 -1.84
C ASN A 80 6.17 -7.88 -0.76
N LYS A 81 5.50 -6.77 -1.09
CA LYS A 81 5.44 -5.57 -0.23
C LYS A 81 4.04 -5.27 0.32
N CYS A 82 3.00 -5.72 -0.37
CA CYS A 82 1.60 -5.44 -0.15
C CYS A 82 0.89 -6.79 0.07
N ARG A 83 0.48 -7.06 1.32
CA ARG A 83 0.02 -8.39 1.73
C ARG A 83 -1.36 -8.81 1.18
N GLN A 84 -1.99 -7.98 0.34
CA GLN A 84 -3.23 -8.30 -0.36
C GLN A 84 -3.49 -7.29 -1.48
N CYS A 85 -3.17 -7.66 -2.71
CA CYS A 85 -3.76 -7.10 -3.91
C CYS A 85 -4.83 -8.10 -4.34
N GLY A 86 -6.09 -7.69 -4.31
CA GLY A 86 -7.24 -8.55 -4.61
C GLY A 86 -8.29 -7.76 -5.37
#